data_AF-A0A3E1DXV1-F1
#
_entry.id   AF-A0A3E1DXV1-F1
#
_cell.length_a   1.000
_cell.length_b   1.000
_cell.length_c   1.000
_cell.angle_alpha   90.00
_cell.angle_beta   90.00
_cell.angle_gamma   90.00
#
_symmetry.space_group_name_H-M   'P 1'
#
loop_
_entity.id
_entity.type
_entity.pdbx_description
1 polymer ?
#
loop_
_entity_poly.entity_id
_entity_poly.type
_entity_poly.pdbx_seq_one_letter_code
_entity_poly.pdbx_strand_id
1 'polypeptide(L)'
;MNNLAATITPRATALRKTSGIPIAMLTAYDYPSARLLEEAGIDWILVGDSLGMVVLGYPDTTSVTLADMVHHTSAVARGLSHTPLIADLPIGTYNTEETALNSARELLKAGAHAVKLEGGVSHCAQIAALSAAGIPVMGHIGMLPQSVREEGGYKIKGKTPEQGDALVADALAVEAAGAFSMVVELVQPETARRIQMAVNIPTIGIGAGQYCDGQVLVTHDLVGSFPWFRPKFVTPAASLGEGLRTAAQQWATSLKETKANREH
;
A
#
# COMPACT_ATOMS: atom_id res chain seq x y z
N MET A 1 -14.13 10.79 -19.41
CA MET A 1 -13.31 10.45 -18.23
C MET A 1 -13.60 9.00 -17.92
N ASN A 2 -12.61 8.11 -18.02
CA ASN A 2 -12.81 6.71 -17.64
C ASN A 2 -13.14 6.67 -16.16
N ASN A 3 -14.23 5.99 -15.80
CA ASN A 3 -14.60 5.82 -14.40
C ASN A 3 -13.62 4.84 -13.76
N LEU A 4 -12.52 5.33 -13.18
CA LEU A 4 -11.48 4.51 -12.55
C LEU A 4 -12.03 3.64 -11.42
N ALA A 5 -13.10 4.09 -10.75
CA ALA A 5 -13.79 3.25 -9.76
C ALA A 5 -14.39 1.98 -10.40
N ALA A 6 -14.78 2.02 -11.68
CA ALA A 6 -15.30 0.85 -12.40
C ALA A 6 -14.22 -0.20 -12.68
N THR A 7 -12.94 0.16 -12.71
CA THR A 7 -11.82 -0.77 -12.95
C THR A 7 -11.36 -1.50 -11.69
N ILE A 8 -11.83 -1.06 -10.51
CA ILE A 8 -11.50 -1.63 -9.19
C ILE A 8 -12.73 -2.22 -8.51
N THR A 9 -13.58 -2.91 -9.28
CA THR A 9 -14.71 -3.71 -8.76
C THR A 9 -14.34 -5.18 -8.72
N PRO A 10 -14.94 -6.02 -7.84
CA PRO A 10 -14.65 -7.45 -7.79
C PRO A 10 -14.74 -8.15 -9.14
N ARG A 11 -15.73 -7.77 -9.96
CA ARG A 11 -15.88 -8.31 -11.32
C ARG A 11 -14.74 -7.88 -12.25
N ALA A 12 -14.37 -6.60 -12.25
CA ALA A 12 -13.33 -6.08 -13.13
C ALA A 12 -11.95 -6.67 -12.77
N THR A 13 -11.67 -6.80 -11.48
CA THR A 13 -10.38 -7.32 -10.98
C THR A 13 -10.29 -8.83 -11.11
N ALA A 14 -11.38 -9.59 -10.98
CA ALA A 14 -11.40 -11.01 -11.32
C ALA A 14 -11.02 -11.24 -12.79
N LEU A 15 -11.52 -10.41 -13.71
CA LEU A 15 -11.09 -10.46 -15.12
C LEU A 15 -9.60 -10.14 -15.26
N ARG A 16 -9.10 -9.13 -14.53
CA ARG A 16 -7.67 -8.79 -14.52
C ARG A 16 -6.81 -9.97 -14.06
N LYS A 17 -7.21 -10.68 -13.00
CA LYS A 17 -6.56 -11.91 -12.54
C LYS A 17 -6.51 -12.98 -13.63
N THR A 18 -7.64 -13.27 -14.26
CA THR A 18 -7.69 -14.31 -15.32
C THR A 18 -6.86 -13.99 -16.56
N SER A 19 -6.54 -12.70 -16.80
CA SER A 19 -5.64 -12.31 -17.90
C SER A 19 -4.19 -12.76 -17.69
N GLY A 20 -3.81 -13.10 -16.46
CA GLY A 20 -2.45 -13.52 -16.11
C GLY A 20 -1.39 -12.41 -16.18
N ILE A 21 -1.79 -11.17 -16.48
CA ILE A 21 -0.89 -10.01 -16.46
C ILE A 21 -0.74 -9.54 -15.01
N PRO A 22 0.49 -9.56 -14.45
CA PRO A 22 0.71 -9.15 -13.07
C PRO A 22 0.34 -7.68 -12.83
N ILE A 23 -0.22 -7.39 -11.66
CA ILE A 23 -0.55 -6.03 -11.23
C ILE A 23 0.67 -5.41 -10.53
N ALA A 24 1.21 -4.33 -11.08
CA ALA A 24 2.27 -3.55 -10.46
C ALA A 24 1.66 -2.42 -9.61
N MET A 25 1.89 -2.47 -8.31
CA MET A 25 1.39 -1.48 -7.36
C MET A 25 2.55 -0.82 -6.60
N LEU A 26 2.50 0.49 -6.44
CA LEU A 26 3.51 1.23 -5.69
C LEU A 26 2.87 2.26 -4.77
N THR A 27 3.54 2.57 -3.66
CA THR A 27 3.08 3.64 -2.77
C THR A 27 3.43 5.03 -3.29
N ALA A 28 2.58 6.02 -3.05
CA ALA A 28 2.92 7.42 -3.28
C ALA A 28 2.36 8.28 -2.14
N TYR A 29 3.04 9.38 -1.83
CA TYR A 29 2.66 10.25 -0.71
C TYR A 29 2.63 11.74 -1.09
N ASP A 30 2.99 12.08 -2.32
CA ASP A 30 3.04 13.45 -2.81
C ASP A 30 2.72 13.54 -4.31
N TYR A 31 2.49 14.78 -4.75
CA TYR A 31 2.17 15.11 -6.14
C TYR A 31 3.26 14.67 -7.15
N PRO A 32 4.55 15.03 -6.99
CA PRO A 32 5.54 14.70 -8.01
C PRO A 32 5.80 13.20 -8.13
N SER A 33 5.81 12.46 -7.02
CA SER A 33 5.97 11.00 -7.07
C SER A 33 4.79 10.35 -7.78
N ALA A 34 3.57 10.78 -7.48
CA ALA A 34 2.36 10.26 -8.13
C ALA A 34 2.39 10.46 -9.65
N ARG A 35 2.77 11.67 -10.12
CA ARG A 35 2.95 11.98 -11.55
C ARG A 35 3.93 11.04 -12.22
N LEU A 36 5.12 10.90 -11.64
CA LEU A 36 6.21 10.09 -12.21
C LEU A 36 5.84 8.60 -12.25
N LEU A 37 5.13 8.10 -11.24
CA LEU A 37 4.68 6.71 -11.21
C LEU A 37 3.55 6.43 -12.20
N GLU A 38 2.63 7.38 -12.42
CA GLU A 38 1.62 7.27 -13.49
C GLU A 38 2.28 7.27 -14.89
N GLU A 39 3.24 8.17 -15.12
CA GLU A 39 4.03 8.21 -16.37
C GLU A 39 4.84 6.93 -16.61
N ALA A 40 5.29 6.27 -15.54
CA ALA A 40 5.98 4.98 -15.61
C ALA A 40 5.05 3.79 -15.88
N GLY A 41 3.73 4.00 -15.90
CA GLY A 41 2.75 2.95 -16.20
C GLY A 41 2.44 2.02 -15.03
N ILE A 42 2.58 2.49 -13.78
CA ILE A 42 2.16 1.72 -12.61
C ILE A 42 0.65 1.50 -12.62
N ASP A 43 0.21 0.24 -12.46
CA ASP A 43 -1.20 -0.14 -12.56
C ASP A 43 -2.03 0.52 -11.47
N TRP A 44 -1.58 0.47 -10.21
CA TRP A 44 -2.29 1.00 -9.03
C TRP A 44 -1.36 1.78 -8.10
N ILE A 45 -1.88 2.87 -7.52
CA ILE A 45 -1.15 3.67 -6.52
C ILE A 45 -1.79 3.53 -5.15
N LEU A 46 -0.95 3.37 -4.12
CA LEU A 46 -1.35 3.30 -2.72
C LEU A 46 -0.86 4.51 -1.93
N VAL A 47 -1.77 5.26 -1.31
CA VAL A 47 -1.42 6.09 -0.16
C VAL A 47 -1.55 5.20 1.06
N GLY A 48 -0.43 4.60 1.47
CA GLY A 48 -0.39 3.66 2.59
C GLY A 48 0.02 4.33 3.89
N ASP A 49 -0.43 3.81 5.02
CA ASP A 49 -0.03 4.28 6.35
C ASP A 49 1.47 4.09 6.65
N SER A 50 2.17 3.30 5.83
CA SER A 50 3.64 3.30 5.71
C SER A 50 4.27 4.70 5.64
N LEU A 51 3.53 5.73 5.19
CA LEU A 51 3.94 7.14 5.28
C LEU A 51 4.36 7.55 6.69
N GLY A 52 3.78 6.94 7.73
CA GLY A 52 4.14 7.20 9.11
C GLY A 52 5.63 6.99 9.34
N MET A 53 6.19 5.92 8.77
CA MET A 53 7.61 5.60 8.90
C MET A 53 8.45 6.33 7.86
N VAL A 54 8.07 6.28 6.59
CA VAL A 54 8.95 6.72 5.48
C VAL A 54 8.87 8.20 5.16
N VAL A 55 7.80 8.88 5.61
CA VAL A 55 7.59 10.33 5.42
C VAL A 55 7.62 11.07 6.75
N LEU A 56 6.87 10.60 7.76
CA LEU A 56 6.69 11.31 9.03
C LEU A 56 7.73 10.94 10.10
N GLY A 57 8.49 9.86 9.90
CA GLY A 57 9.55 9.43 10.81
C GLY A 57 9.07 8.80 12.12
N TYR A 58 7.82 8.34 12.18
CA TYR A 58 7.32 7.52 13.27
C TYR A 58 8.02 6.16 13.33
N PRO A 59 8.11 5.53 14.52
CA PRO A 59 8.74 4.22 14.65
C PRO A 59 7.92 3.09 14.00
N ASP A 60 6.61 3.29 13.84
CA ASP A 60 5.65 2.36 13.25
C ASP A 60 4.44 3.13 12.67
N THR A 61 3.50 2.43 12.04
CA THR A 61 2.32 3.05 11.41
C THR A 61 1.20 3.38 12.40
N THR A 62 1.29 2.98 13.67
CA THR A 62 0.18 3.07 14.64
C THR A 62 -0.10 4.49 15.14
N SER A 63 0.79 5.44 14.84
CA SER A 63 0.61 6.87 15.14
C SER A 63 -0.02 7.66 13.98
N VAL A 64 -0.24 7.03 12.82
CA VAL A 64 -0.83 7.71 11.65
C VAL A 64 -2.30 7.99 11.89
N THR A 65 -2.72 9.22 11.61
CA THR A 65 -4.10 9.67 11.78
C THR A 65 -4.87 9.69 10.46
N LEU A 66 -6.20 9.75 10.53
CA LEU A 66 -7.03 9.98 9.34
C LEU A 66 -6.68 11.30 8.64
N ALA A 67 -6.31 12.33 9.40
CA ALA A 67 -5.93 13.63 8.85
C ALA A 67 -4.65 13.54 8.01
N ASP A 68 -3.66 12.76 8.45
CA ASP A 68 -2.44 12.48 7.66
C ASP A 68 -2.81 11.78 6.35
N MET A 69 -3.66 10.76 6.42
CA MET A 69 -4.11 10.01 5.25
C MET A 69 -4.88 10.89 4.27
N VAL A 70 -5.79 11.76 4.75
CA VAL A 70 -6.55 12.71 3.92
C VAL A 70 -5.61 13.71 3.24
N HIS A 71 -4.61 14.23 3.97
CA HIS A 71 -3.64 15.17 3.42
C HIS A 71 -2.83 14.56 2.27
N HIS A 72 -2.20 13.41 2.50
CA HIS A 72 -1.37 12.73 1.51
C HIS A 72 -2.20 12.19 0.33
N THR A 73 -3.41 11.69 0.58
CA THR A 73 -4.35 11.28 -0.47
C THR A 73 -4.67 12.45 -1.39
N SER A 74 -4.99 13.62 -0.82
CA SER A 74 -5.27 14.82 -1.61
C SER A 74 -4.06 15.27 -2.44
N ALA A 75 -2.84 15.12 -1.92
CA ALA A 75 -1.62 15.45 -2.63
C ALA A 75 -1.36 14.53 -3.82
N VAL A 76 -1.51 13.22 -3.63
CA VAL A 76 -1.35 12.20 -4.66
C VAL A 76 -2.43 12.31 -5.73
N ALA A 77 -3.69 12.52 -5.34
CA ALA A 77 -4.80 12.63 -6.27
C ALA A 77 -4.60 13.75 -7.32
N ARG A 78 -3.94 14.86 -6.97
CA ARG A 78 -3.60 15.93 -7.92
C ARG A 78 -2.58 15.50 -8.98
N GLY A 79 -1.82 14.45 -8.72
CA GLY A 79 -0.79 13.92 -9.60
C GLY A 79 -1.27 12.85 -10.57
N LEU A 80 -2.45 12.27 -10.32
CA LEU A 80 -3.02 11.17 -11.11
C LEU A 80 -4.15 11.65 -12.00
N SER A 81 -4.24 11.08 -13.19
CA SER A 81 -5.32 11.36 -14.16
C SER A 81 -6.08 10.10 -14.58
N HIS A 82 -5.43 8.93 -14.51
CA HIS A 82 -5.97 7.67 -15.05
C HIS A 82 -5.49 6.42 -14.31
N THR A 83 -4.66 6.53 -13.28
CA THR A 83 -4.30 5.42 -12.41
C THR A 83 -5.21 5.35 -11.17
N PRO A 84 -5.80 4.18 -10.86
CA PRO A 84 -6.55 3.98 -9.62
C PRO A 84 -5.73 4.32 -8.37
N LEU A 85 -6.38 5.01 -7.43
CA LEU A 85 -5.80 5.47 -6.17
C LEU A 85 -6.49 4.76 -5.02
N ILE A 86 -5.74 3.98 -4.26
CA ILE A 86 -6.18 3.30 -3.05
C ILE A 86 -5.59 4.05 -1.85
N ALA A 87 -6.38 4.29 -0.82
CA ALA A 87 -5.92 4.92 0.42
C ALA A 87 -6.17 4.02 1.62
N ASP A 88 -5.20 3.94 2.53
CA ASP A 88 -5.36 3.18 3.77
C ASP A 88 -6.34 3.85 4.73
N LEU A 89 -7.18 3.03 5.35
CA LEU A 89 -7.83 3.37 6.61
C LEU A 89 -6.80 3.12 7.73
N PRO A 90 -6.32 4.18 8.41
CA PRO A 90 -5.32 4.00 9.45
C PRO A 90 -5.95 3.38 10.70
N ILE A 91 -5.11 2.85 11.59
CA ILE A 91 -5.56 2.15 12.81
C ILE A 91 -6.61 2.96 13.59
N GLY A 92 -7.65 2.26 14.08
CA GLY A 92 -8.71 2.87 14.89
C GLY A 92 -9.79 3.61 14.10
N THR A 93 -9.66 3.77 12.78
CA THR A 93 -10.65 4.47 11.94
C THR A 93 -11.72 3.56 11.33
N TYR A 94 -11.64 2.26 11.58
CA TYR A 94 -12.53 1.25 10.99
C TYR A 94 -12.93 0.17 12.00
N ASN A 95 -12.97 0.49 13.30
CA ASN A 95 -13.33 -0.45 14.36
C ASN A 95 -14.80 -0.92 14.28
N THR A 96 -15.70 -0.08 13.76
CA THR A 96 -17.09 -0.43 13.46
C THR A 96 -17.42 -0.11 12.00
N GLU A 97 -18.54 -0.65 11.50
CA GLU A 97 -19.04 -0.36 10.16
C GLU A 97 -19.29 1.14 9.95
N GLU A 98 -19.84 1.81 10.95
CA GLU A 98 -20.11 3.25 10.90
C GLU A 98 -18.80 4.06 10.82
N THR A 99 -17.81 3.76 11.66
CA THR A 99 -16.53 4.47 11.62
C THR A 99 -15.83 4.22 10.29
N ALA A 100 -15.82 2.98 9.80
CA ALA A 100 -15.21 2.61 8.53
C ALA A 100 -15.84 3.39 7.37
N LEU A 101 -17.18 3.45 7.32
CA LEU A 101 -17.92 4.21 6.31
C LEU A 101 -17.58 5.71 6.34
N ASN A 102 -17.53 6.31 7.54
CA ASN A 102 -17.24 7.74 7.68
C ASN A 102 -15.81 8.06 7.25
N SER A 103 -14.83 7.29 7.72
CA SER A 103 -13.42 7.48 7.36
C SER A 103 -13.16 7.22 5.88
N ALA A 104 -13.79 6.20 5.29
CA ALA A 104 -13.69 5.95 3.86
C ALA A 104 -14.26 7.10 3.02
N ARG A 105 -15.40 7.68 3.43
CA ARG A 105 -15.97 8.86 2.75
C ARG A 105 -15.04 10.07 2.79
N GLU A 106 -14.27 10.26 3.86
CA GLU A 106 -13.27 11.33 3.92
C GLU A 106 -12.13 11.11 2.92
N LEU A 107 -11.62 9.88 2.82
CA LEU A 107 -10.59 9.52 1.84
C LEU A 107 -11.08 9.63 0.39
N LEU A 108 -12.33 9.22 0.13
CA LEU A 108 -12.93 9.39 -1.20
C LEU A 108 -13.09 10.87 -1.57
N LYS A 109 -13.51 11.73 -0.61
CA LYS A 109 -13.53 13.19 -0.81
C LYS A 109 -12.13 13.77 -1.07
N ALA A 110 -11.10 13.16 -0.49
CA ALA A 110 -9.70 13.51 -0.73
C ALA A 110 -9.18 13.05 -2.11
N GLY A 111 -9.95 12.24 -2.85
CA GLY A 111 -9.62 11.79 -4.21
C GLY A 111 -9.22 10.32 -4.31
N ALA A 112 -9.32 9.53 -3.24
CA ALA A 112 -9.19 8.08 -3.35
C ALA A 112 -10.35 7.48 -4.17
N HIS A 113 -10.04 6.45 -4.94
CA HIS A 113 -11.02 5.66 -5.68
C HIS A 113 -11.47 4.42 -4.89
N ALA A 114 -10.64 3.97 -3.95
CA ALA A 114 -10.89 2.83 -3.08
C ALA A 114 -10.17 2.99 -1.74
N VAL A 115 -10.55 2.17 -0.77
CA VAL A 115 -9.89 2.10 0.53
C VAL A 115 -9.25 0.73 0.79
N LYS A 116 -8.19 0.69 1.60
CA LYS A 116 -7.58 -0.53 2.14
C LYS A 116 -7.76 -0.57 3.66
N LEU A 117 -8.04 -1.75 4.20
CA LEU A 117 -8.07 -1.99 5.66
C LEU A 117 -7.43 -3.31 6.02
N GLU A 118 -6.96 -3.42 7.27
CA GLU A 118 -6.28 -4.61 7.79
C GLU A 118 -7.25 -5.50 8.57
N GLY A 119 -7.26 -6.80 8.25
CA GLY A 119 -8.10 -7.76 8.94
C GLY A 119 -8.72 -8.78 7.97
N GLY A 120 -8.72 -10.04 8.40
CA GLY A 120 -9.39 -11.14 7.72
C GLY A 120 -10.86 -11.28 8.16
N VAL A 121 -11.22 -12.46 8.67
CA VAL A 121 -12.59 -12.74 9.17
C VAL A 121 -13.08 -11.68 10.15
N SER A 122 -12.20 -11.15 11.00
CA SER A 122 -12.55 -10.17 12.05
C SER A 122 -13.12 -8.85 11.53
N HIS A 123 -12.87 -8.49 10.27
CA HIS A 123 -13.28 -7.21 9.68
C HIS A 123 -14.24 -7.35 8.48
N CYS A 124 -14.80 -8.54 8.27
CA CYS A 124 -15.72 -8.80 7.16
C CYS A 124 -17.00 -7.95 7.23
N ALA A 125 -17.48 -7.59 8.43
CA ALA A 125 -18.66 -6.74 8.57
C ALA A 125 -18.42 -5.32 8.02
N GLN A 126 -17.24 -4.77 8.28
CA GLN A 126 -16.81 -3.46 7.78
C GLN A 126 -16.60 -3.50 6.27
N ILE A 127 -15.94 -4.53 5.73
CA ILE A 127 -15.76 -4.72 4.29
C ILE A 127 -17.12 -4.81 3.60
N ALA A 128 -18.05 -5.59 4.13
CA ALA A 128 -19.40 -5.75 3.59
C ALA A 128 -20.19 -4.43 3.62
N ALA A 129 -20.11 -3.67 4.72
CA ALA A 129 -20.78 -2.37 4.82
C ALA A 129 -20.25 -1.34 3.81
N LEU A 130 -18.91 -1.27 3.65
CA LEU A 130 -18.26 -0.41 2.67
C LEU A 130 -18.65 -0.81 1.24
N SER A 131 -18.58 -2.10 0.92
CA SER A 131 -18.92 -2.63 -0.40
C SER A 131 -20.40 -2.39 -0.73
N ALA A 132 -21.31 -2.60 0.22
CA ALA A 132 -22.74 -2.32 0.07
C ALA A 132 -23.03 -0.82 -0.14
N ALA A 133 -22.19 0.07 0.40
CA ALA A 133 -22.25 1.51 0.15
C ALA A 133 -21.63 1.94 -1.19
N GLY A 134 -21.14 0.99 -2.00
CA GLY A 134 -20.51 1.24 -3.30
C GLY A 134 -19.07 1.74 -3.20
N ILE A 135 -18.42 1.58 -2.04
CA ILE A 135 -17.01 1.95 -1.83
C ILE A 135 -16.15 0.71 -2.10
N PRO A 136 -15.27 0.71 -3.12
CA PRO A 136 -14.39 -0.43 -3.35
C PRO A 136 -13.39 -0.60 -2.20
N VAL A 137 -13.24 -1.84 -1.74
CA VAL A 137 -12.35 -2.20 -0.62
C VAL A 137 -11.30 -3.21 -1.07
N MET A 138 -10.04 -2.90 -0.75
CA MET A 138 -8.93 -3.83 -0.78
C MET A 138 -8.73 -4.39 0.64
N GLY A 139 -8.81 -5.70 0.82
CA GLY A 139 -8.47 -6.32 2.10
C GLY A 139 -6.94 -6.36 2.31
N HIS A 140 -6.52 -6.59 3.54
CA HIS A 140 -5.11 -6.86 3.87
C HIS A 140 -5.06 -7.98 4.92
N ILE A 141 -4.44 -9.12 4.55
CA ILE A 141 -4.26 -10.30 5.39
C ILE A 141 -2.78 -10.70 5.48
N GLY A 142 -2.45 -11.57 6.43
CA GLY A 142 -1.07 -11.97 6.69
C GLY A 142 -0.51 -11.26 7.92
N MET A 143 0.67 -10.66 7.80
CA MET A 143 1.19 -9.76 8.82
C MET A 143 0.51 -8.40 8.68
N LEU A 144 -0.02 -7.87 9.79
CA LEU A 144 -0.75 -6.61 9.81
C LEU A 144 0.09 -5.55 10.54
N PRO A 145 0.72 -4.59 9.83
CA PRO A 145 1.51 -3.51 10.43
C PRO A 145 0.80 -2.73 11.54
N GLN A 146 -0.51 -2.53 11.44
CA GLN A 146 -1.26 -1.82 12.49
C GLN A 146 -1.32 -2.61 13.81
N SER A 147 -1.08 -3.92 13.77
CA SER A 147 -1.00 -4.79 14.95
C SER A 147 0.44 -5.02 15.44
N VAL A 148 1.45 -4.32 14.88
CA VAL A 148 2.87 -4.61 15.14
C VAL A 148 3.27 -4.58 16.61
N ARG A 149 2.65 -3.71 17.42
CA ARG A 149 2.93 -3.58 18.86
C ARG A 149 2.42 -4.80 19.63
N GLU A 150 1.22 -5.27 19.33
CA GLU A 150 0.61 -6.46 19.93
C GLU A 150 1.35 -7.73 19.49
N GLU A 151 1.78 -7.78 18.23
CA GLU A 151 2.53 -8.91 17.69
C GLU A 151 3.99 -8.96 18.14
N GLY A 152 4.53 -7.88 18.71
CA GLY A 152 5.92 -7.77 19.09
C GLY A 152 6.87 -7.76 17.89
N GLY A 153 6.49 -7.08 16.81
CA GLY A 153 7.30 -6.86 15.60
C GLY A 153 6.83 -7.61 14.36
N TYR A 154 7.50 -7.33 13.23
CA TYR A 154 7.20 -7.88 11.91
C TYR A 154 7.58 -9.35 11.80
N LYS A 155 6.59 -10.24 11.66
CA LYS A 155 6.77 -11.70 11.67
C LYS A 155 6.11 -12.36 10.45
N ILE A 156 6.86 -13.27 9.82
CA ILE A 156 6.34 -14.10 8.73
C ILE A 156 5.23 -15.02 9.24
N LYS A 157 4.10 -15.05 8.52
CA LYS A 157 2.90 -15.88 8.80
C LYS A 157 2.80 -17.10 7.90
N GLY A 158 1.87 -18.01 8.22
CA GLY A 158 1.61 -19.21 7.43
C GLY A 158 2.74 -20.24 7.48
N LYS A 159 3.44 -20.33 8.61
CA LYS A 159 4.58 -21.26 8.80
C LYS A 159 4.14 -22.68 9.10
N THR A 160 2.95 -22.85 9.68
CA THR A 160 2.35 -24.15 9.96
C THR A 160 1.12 -24.37 9.08
N PRO A 161 0.69 -25.63 8.86
CA PRO A 161 -0.54 -25.92 8.13
C PRO A 161 -1.75 -25.18 8.67
N GLU A 162 -1.91 -25.12 10.00
CA GLU A 162 -3.05 -24.49 10.68
C GLU A 162 -3.07 -22.97 10.46
N GLN A 163 -1.91 -22.32 10.51
CA GLN A 163 -1.78 -20.90 10.16
C GLN A 163 -2.12 -20.66 8.69
N GLY A 164 -1.71 -21.58 7.81
CA GLY A 164 -2.04 -21.51 6.39
C GLY A 164 -3.53 -21.66 6.12
N ASP A 165 -4.20 -22.61 6.80
CA ASP A 165 -5.64 -22.83 6.71
C ASP A 165 -6.43 -21.61 7.19
N ALA A 166 -6.00 -21.00 8.31
CA ALA A 166 -6.59 -19.77 8.82
C ALA A 166 -6.49 -18.61 7.82
N LEU A 167 -5.32 -18.43 7.19
CA LEU A 167 -5.14 -17.36 6.19
C LEU A 167 -5.94 -17.60 4.90
N VAL A 168 -6.14 -18.86 4.49
CA VAL A 168 -7.04 -19.20 3.38
C VAL A 168 -8.49 -18.89 3.75
N ALA A 169 -8.90 -19.20 4.98
CA ALA A 169 -10.24 -18.84 5.48
C ALA A 169 -10.44 -17.32 5.53
N ASP A 170 -9.45 -16.56 6.00
CA ASP A 170 -9.45 -15.09 5.95
C ASP A 170 -9.63 -14.57 4.52
N ALA A 171 -8.87 -15.10 3.57
CA ALA A 171 -8.96 -14.69 2.17
C ALA A 171 -10.34 -14.93 1.56
N LEU A 172 -10.90 -16.12 1.77
CA LEU A 172 -12.24 -16.47 1.31
C LEU A 172 -13.31 -15.59 1.93
N ALA A 173 -13.18 -15.28 3.23
CA ALA A 173 -14.13 -14.42 3.94
C ALA A 173 -14.05 -12.96 3.45
N VAL A 174 -12.84 -12.43 3.24
CA VAL A 174 -12.61 -11.10 2.68
C VAL A 174 -13.19 -10.97 1.26
N GLU A 175 -13.00 -12.00 0.42
CA GLU A 175 -13.64 -12.05 -0.90
C GLU A 175 -15.17 -12.08 -0.79
N ALA A 176 -15.71 -12.96 0.06
CA ALA A 176 -17.16 -13.09 0.24
C ALA A 176 -17.81 -11.81 0.80
N ALA A 177 -17.07 -11.02 1.59
CA ALA A 177 -17.51 -9.72 2.07
C ALA A 177 -17.52 -8.63 0.98
N GLY A 178 -16.98 -8.91 -0.22
CA GLY A 178 -17.07 -8.04 -1.37
C GLY A 178 -15.84 -7.17 -1.64
N ALA A 179 -14.67 -7.56 -1.12
CA ALA A 179 -13.41 -6.93 -1.50
C ALA A 179 -13.12 -7.12 -3.00
N PHE A 180 -12.47 -6.15 -3.64
CA PHE A 180 -12.08 -6.26 -5.06
C PHE A 180 -10.68 -6.87 -5.25
N SER A 181 -9.83 -6.81 -4.23
CA SER A 181 -8.53 -7.47 -4.18
C SER A 181 -8.08 -7.57 -2.73
N MET A 182 -6.94 -8.20 -2.48
CA MET A 182 -6.33 -8.20 -1.15
C MET A 182 -4.81 -8.13 -1.20
N VAL A 183 -4.21 -7.44 -0.23
CA VAL A 183 -2.78 -7.54 0.06
C VAL A 183 -2.53 -8.80 0.88
N VAL A 184 -1.44 -9.50 0.54
CA VAL A 184 -0.91 -10.65 1.29
C VAL A 184 0.51 -10.29 1.72
N GLU A 185 0.69 -9.96 3.00
CA GLU A 185 1.97 -9.44 3.53
C GLU A 185 2.71 -10.45 4.41
N LEU A 186 4.02 -10.61 4.14
CA LEU A 186 4.94 -11.47 4.90
C LEU A 186 4.37 -12.87 5.17
N VAL A 187 3.82 -13.51 4.13
CA VAL A 187 3.30 -14.88 4.20
C VAL A 187 4.28 -15.85 3.54
N GLN A 188 4.42 -17.06 4.09
CA GLN A 188 5.21 -18.11 3.42
C GLN A 188 4.76 -18.31 1.96
N PRO A 189 5.68 -18.42 0.98
CA PRO A 189 5.32 -18.46 -0.44
C PRO A 189 4.29 -19.54 -0.80
N GLU A 190 4.43 -20.74 -0.22
CA GLU A 190 3.47 -21.83 -0.50
C GLU A 190 2.08 -21.54 0.07
N THR A 191 2.01 -20.88 1.23
CA THR A 191 0.73 -20.41 1.79
C THR A 191 0.12 -19.30 0.94
N ALA A 192 0.94 -18.36 0.45
CA ALA A 192 0.48 -17.32 -0.48
C ALA A 192 -0.06 -17.91 -1.80
N ARG A 193 0.57 -18.98 -2.32
CA ARG A 193 0.07 -19.74 -3.47
C ARG A 193 -1.30 -20.36 -3.20
N ARG A 194 -1.48 -20.98 -2.03
CA ARG A 194 -2.77 -21.55 -1.61
C ARG A 194 -3.87 -20.49 -1.52
N ILE A 195 -3.55 -19.33 -0.94
CA ILE A 195 -4.47 -18.18 -0.89
C ILE A 195 -4.84 -17.74 -2.31
N GLN A 196 -3.86 -17.51 -3.18
CA GLN A 196 -4.09 -17.06 -4.55
C GLN A 196 -4.98 -18.02 -5.34
N MET A 197 -4.81 -19.34 -5.18
CA MET A 197 -5.64 -20.34 -5.86
C MET A 197 -7.07 -20.44 -5.29
N ALA A 198 -7.28 -20.04 -4.04
CA ALA A 198 -8.57 -20.20 -3.36
C ALA A 198 -9.59 -19.10 -3.71
N VAL A 199 -9.12 -17.90 -4.05
CA VAL A 199 -9.97 -16.72 -4.32
C VAL A 199 -10.00 -16.36 -5.81
N ASN A 200 -11.06 -15.69 -6.26
CA ASN A 200 -11.23 -15.23 -7.64
C ASN A 200 -10.76 -13.79 -7.85
N ILE A 201 -10.64 -13.01 -6.78
CA ILE A 201 -10.06 -11.66 -6.82
C ILE A 201 -8.51 -11.69 -6.82
N PRO A 202 -7.82 -10.66 -7.34
CA PRO A 202 -6.37 -10.59 -7.32
C PRO A 202 -5.79 -10.54 -5.90
N THR A 203 -4.71 -11.29 -5.68
CA THR A 203 -3.84 -11.14 -4.51
C THR A 203 -2.62 -10.28 -4.86
N ILE A 204 -2.27 -9.33 -4.01
CA ILE A 204 -1.14 -8.42 -4.19
C ILE A 204 -0.10 -8.73 -3.10
N GLY A 205 1.04 -9.29 -3.49
CA GLY A 205 2.06 -9.73 -2.56
C GLY A 205 2.99 -8.62 -2.11
N ILE A 206 3.41 -8.66 -0.85
CA ILE A 206 4.59 -7.93 -0.35
C ILE A 206 5.33 -8.82 0.64
N GLY A 207 6.53 -9.26 0.24
CA GLY A 207 7.25 -10.28 1.00
C GLY A 207 6.52 -11.64 1.09
N ALA A 208 5.61 -11.93 0.15
CA ALA A 208 4.82 -13.17 0.08
C ALA A 208 5.24 -14.12 -1.07
N GLY A 209 6.39 -13.86 -1.69
CA GLY A 209 6.87 -14.62 -2.85
C GLY A 209 6.16 -14.27 -4.17
N GLN A 210 6.46 -15.05 -5.20
CA GLN A 210 6.10 -14.76 -6.60
C GLN A 210 4.69 -15.20 -7.02
N TYR A 211 3.96 -15.92 -6.15
CA TYR A 211 2.71 -16.59 -6.54
C TYR A 211 1.48 -15.69 -6.52
N CYS A 212 1.58 -14.47 -5.98
CA CYS A 212 0.47 -13.53 -5.99
C CYS A 212 0.23 -12.98 -7.40
N ASP A 213 -1.01 -12.54 -7.67
CA ASP A 213 -1.43 -11.98 -8.97
C ASP A 213 -0.80 -10.60 -9.27
N GLY A 214 -0.19 -9.99 -8.28
CA GLY A 214 0.55 -8.74 -8.39
C GLY A 214 1.50 -8.55 -7.22
N GLN A 215 2.21 -7.42 -7.21
CA GLN A 215 3.12 -7.05 -6.13
C GLN A 215 2.93 -5.59 -5.76
N VAL A 216 3.08 -5.30 -4.47
CA VAL A 216 3.18 -3.93 -3.95
C VAL A 216 4.52 -3.74 -3.25
N LEU A 217 5.13 -2.58 -3.47
CA LEU A 217 6.29 -2.13 -2.71
C LEU A 217 6.09 -0.69 -2.22
N VAL A 218 6.71 -0.40 -1.07
CA VAL A 218 6.90 0.98 -0.65
C VAL A 218 7.90 1.62 -1.62
N THR A 219 7.51 2.69 -2.31
CA THR A 219 8.35 3.30 -3.36
C THR A 219 9.72 3.70 -2.84
N HIS A 220 9.79 4.16 -1.59
CA HIS A 220 11.04 4.56 -0.95
C HIS A 220 12.04 3.39 -0.81
N ASP A 221 11.55 2.18 -0.53
CA ASP A 221 12.36 0.97 -0.46
C ASP A 221 12.84 0.56 -1.87
N LEU A 222 11.97 0.66 -2.88
CA LEU A 222 12.30 0.35 -4.27
C LEU A 222 13.41 1.28 -4.80
N VAL A 223 13.31 2.59 -4.53
CA VAL A 223 14.25 3.59 -5.07
C VAL A 223 15.47 3.85 -4.17
N GLY A 224 15.52 3.21 -3.00
CA GLY A 224 16.60 3.39 -2.03
C GLY A 224 16.72 4.84 -1.56
N SER A 225 15.60 5.48 -1.22
CA SER A 225 15.58 6.90 -0.83
C SER A 225 16.18 7.18 0.55
N PHE A 226 16.24 6.17 1.43
CA PHE A 226 16.91 6.27 2.72
C PHE A 226 17.72 5.01 3.06
N PRO A 227 18.76 5.13 3.90
CA PRO A 227 19.61 3.99 4.29
C PRO A 227 19.23 3.37 5.65
N TRP A 228 18.37 3.99 6.44
CA TRP A 228 18.20 3.66 7.87
C TRP A 228 17.33 2.43 8.14
N PHE A 229 16.49 2.04 7.18
CA PHE A 229 15.64 0.86 7.25
C PHE A 229 15.57 0.24 5.86
N ARG A 230 15.68 -1.10 5.78
CA ARG A 230 15.54 -1.85 4.52
C ARG A 230 14.87 -3.18 4.81
N PRO A 231 13.66 -3.43 4.30
CA PRO A 231 13.04 -4.74 4.44
C PRO A 231 13.88 -5.82 3.74
N LYS A 232 14.00 -7.00 4.36
CA LYS A 232 14.82 -8.10 3.83
C LYS A 232 14.36 -8.64 2.46
N PHE A 233 13.10 -8.39 2.09
CA PHE A 233 12.50 -8.86 0.84
C PHE A 233 12.65 -7.85 -0.32
N VAL A 234 13.26 -6.69 -0.10
CA VAL A 234 13.46 -5.68 -1.14
C VAL A 234 14.95 -5.44 -1.38
N THR A 235 15.36 -5.51 -2.65
CA THR A 235 16.63 -4.97 -3.11
C THR A 235 16.35 -3.65 -3.85
N PRO A 236 16.87 -2.51 -3.38
CA PRO A 236 16.66 -1.24 -4.07
C PRO A 236 17.16 -1.28 -5.52
N ALA A 237 16.34 -0.77 -6.44
CA ALA A 237 16.66 -0.60 -7.86
C ALA A 237 17.43 0.70 -8.14
N ALA A 238 17.51 1.61 -7.15
CA ALA A 238 18.26 2.85 -7.23
C ALA A 238 18.87 3.22 -5.86
N SER A 239 19.61 4.32 -5.82
CA SER A 239 20.23 4.87 -4.60
C SER A 239 19.95 6.36 -4.46
N LEU A 240 18.66 6.73 -4.45
CA LEU A 240 18.26 8.14 -4.40
C LEU A 240 18.74 8.86 -3.13
N GLY A 241 18.82 8.16 -2.00
CA GLY A 241 19.32 8.75 -0.75
C GLY A 241 20.78 9.21 -0.84
N GLU A 242 21.62 8.43 -1.51
CA GLU A 242 23.01 8.83 -1.78
C GLU A 242 23.07 9.95 -2.83
N GLY A 243 22.28 9.86 -3.89
CA GLY A 243 22.19 10.92 -4.91
C GLY A 243 21.82 12.28 -4.30
N LEU A 244 20.83 12.30 -3.40
CA LEU A 244 20.43 13.50 -2.67
C LEU A 244 21.59 14.04 -1.81
N ARG A 245 22.25 13.17 -1.04
CA ARG A 245 23.38 13.56 -0.18
C ARG A 245 24.52 14.16 -1.00
N THR A 246 24.90 13.50 -2.09
CA THR A 246 25.98 13.96 -2.97
C THR A 246 25.64 15.30 -3.62
N ALA A 247 24.43 15.45 -4.16
CA ALA A 247 24.00 16.70 -4.79
C ALA A 247 24.01 17.87 -3.78
N ALA A 248 23.48 17.65 -2.58
CA ALA A 248 23.47 18.66 -1.51
C ALA A 248 24.90 19.05 -1.07
N GLN A 249 25.78 18.06 -0.90
CA GLN A 249 27.18 18.30 -0.53
C GLN A 249 27.93 19.08 -1.60
N GLN A 250 27.78 18.70 -2.88
CA GLN A 250 28.43 19.38 -4.00
C GLN A 250 27.97 20.83 -4.12
N TRP A 251 26.67 21.09 -4.00
CA TRP A 251 26.14 22.45 -4.00
C TRP A 251 26.65 23.27 -2.81
N ALA A 252 26.69 22.71 -1.61
CA ALA A 252 27.22 23.40 -0.44
C ALA A 252 28.73 23.72 -0.59
N THR A 253 29.51 22.81 -1.20
CA THR A 253 30.94 23.03 -1.47
C THR A 253 31.16 24.12 -2.52
N SER A 254 30.40 24.13 -3.62
CA SER A 254 30.58 25.12 -4.70
C SER A 254 30.35 26.56 -4.22
N LEU A 255 29.46 26.77 -3.25
CA LEU A 255 29.25 28.08 -2.61
C LEU A 255 30.47 28.56 -1.79
N LYS A 256 31.18 27.64 -1.13
CA LYS A 256 32.38 27.96 -0.34
C LYS A 256 33.56 28.30 -1.23
N GLU A 257 33.74 27.55 -2.31
CA GLU A 257 34.78 27.80 -3.33
C GLU A 257 34.56 29.14 -4.04
N THR A 258 33.31 29.46 -4.38
CA THR A 258 32.94 30.75 -4.99
C THR A 258 33.27 31.93 -4.08
N LYS A 259 33.15 31.78 -2.75
CA LYS A 259 33.50 32.84 -1.80
C LYS A 259 35.01 33.02 -1.67
N ALA A 260 35.77 31.92 -1.58
CA ALA A 260 37.24 31.97 -1.52
C ALA A 260 37.86 32.65 -2.75
N ASN A 261 37.26 32.46 -3.93
CA ASN A 261 37.69 33.07 -5.20
C ASN A 261 37.29 34.55 -5.36
N ARG A 262 36.42 35.10 -4.49
CA ARG A 262 36.06 36.54 -4.48
C ARG A 262 36.90 37.37 -3.51
N GLU A 263 37.61 36.71 -2.59
CA GLU A 263 38.50 37.34 -1.61
C GLU A 263 39.96 37.41 -2.09
N HIS A 264 40.24 36.94 -3.31
CA HIS A 264 41.47 37.17 -4.10
C HIS A 264 41.17 38.05 -5.30
#